data_AF-A0A0F8AW67-F1
#
_entry.id   AF-A0A0F8AW67-F1
#
_cell.length_a   1.000
_cell.length_b   1.000
_cell.length_c   1.000
_cell.angle_alpha   90.00
_cell.angle_beta   90.00
_cell.angle_gamma   90.00
#
_symmetry.space_group_name_H-M   'P 1'
#
loop_
_entity.id
_entity.type
_entity.pdbx_description
1 polymer ?
#
loop_
_entity_poly.entity_id
_entity_poly.type
_entity_poly.pdbx_seq_one_letter_code
_entity_poly.pdbx_strand_id
1 'polypeptide(L)'
;MNLDRYHQALVKDKDTLHAANEVLKEICAPDPLDECYEEYKRLLKAPVQKGKSMKSNWAYFKTIHNRNFNQDASKEDRMKETDVFRTFTWQLPKAYKAAILESRREKYTEAKTLELLEKVRISVESEGNDKNTKGDRPKVKCTNCEKKGHLAADCWSRKKTNSDQKAQLANQDTQRNPGDGKSGGREKH
;
A
#
# COMPACT_ATOMS: atom_id res chain seq x y z
N MET A 1 -43.30 24.50 -10.98
CA MET A 1 -43.88 23.17 -10.68
C MET A 1 -43.44 22.79 -9.28
N ASN A 2 -44.39 22.60 -8.36
CA ASN A 2 -44.08 22.24 -6.97
C ASN A 2 -44.08 20.71 -6.87
N LEU A 3 -42.91 20.09 -6.65
CA LEU A 3 -42.75 18.64 -6.58
C LEU A 3 -43.68 18.02 -5.50
N ASP A 4 -43.93 18.74 -4.41
CA ASP A 4 -44.79 18.26 -3.32
C ASP A 4 -46.23 18.03 -3.75
N ARG A 5 -46.78 18.89 -4.63
CA ARG A 5 -48.15 18.71 -5.15
C ARG A 5 -48.26 17.51 -6.09
N TYR A 6 -47.21 17.19 -6.84
CA TYR A 6 -47.18 16.01 -7.71
C TYR A 6 -47.00 14.73 -6.90
N HIS A 7 -46.15 14.75 -5.86
CA HIS A 7 -46.01 13.61 -4.93
C HIS A 7 -47.31 13.33 -4.17
N GLN A 8 -48.02 14.35 -3.70
CA GLN A 8 -49.35 14.20 -3.08
C GLN A 8 -50.43 13.69 -4.06
N ALA A 9 -50.32 14.01 -5.35
CA ALA A 9 -51.27 13.54 -6.37
C ALA A 9 -51.03 12.08 -6.79
N LEU A 10 -49.78 11.61 -6.77
CA LEU A 10 -49.40 10.24 -7.10
C LEU A 10 -49.56 9.28 -5.91
N VAL A 11 -49.38 9.78 -4.68
CA VAL A 11 -49.52 9.00 -3.45
C VAL A 11 -50.84 9.36 -2.77
N LYS A 12 -51.89 8.60 -3.08
CA LYS A 12 -53.25 8.84 -2.56
C LYS A 12 -53.35 8.68 -1.05
N ASP A 13 -52.57 7.78 -0.46
CA ASP A 13 -52.45 7.66 1.00
C ASP A 13 -51.07 7.13 1.40
N LYS A 14 -50.63 7.53 2.59
CA LYS A 14 -49.29 7.24 3.11
C LYS A 14 -49.13 5.76 3.51
N ASP A 15 -50.22 5.10 3.86
CA ASP A 15 -50.22 3.70 4.31
C ASP A 15 -50.07 2.76 3.10
N THR A 16 -50.70 3.05 1.97
CA THR A 16 -50.49 2.34 0.70
C THR A 16 -49.09 2.54 0.16
N LEU A 17 -48.51 3.75 0.26
CA LEU A 17 -47.10 3.95 -0.11
C LEU A 17 -46.18 3.12 0.77
N HIS A 18 -46.43 3.10 2.08
CA HIS A 18 -45.66 2.29 3.01
C HIS A 18 -45.79 0.80 2.69
N ALA A 19 -47.00 0.30 2.47
CA ALA A 19 -47.26 -1.09 2.10
C ALA A 19 -46.59 -1.47 0.78
N ALA A 20 -46.67 -0.62 -0.25
CA ALA A 20 -45.98 -0.84 -1.52
C ALA A 20 -44.45 -0.85 -1.37
N ASN A 21 -43.90 -0.01 -0.48
CA ASN A 21 -42.46 0.02 -0.21
C ASN A 21 -42.00 -1.23 0.54
N GLU A 22 -42.79 -1.74 1.50
CA GLU A 22 -42.47 -3.01 2.17
C GLU A 22 -42.50 -4.19 1.20
N VAL A 23 -43.50 -4.25 0.31
CA VAL A 23 -43.56 -5.27 -0.76
C VAL A 23 -42.36 -5.15 -1.70
N LEU A 24 -41.97 -3.94 -2.08
CA LEU A 24 -40.79 -3.72 -2.92
C LEU A 24 -39.49 -4.10 -2.19
N LYS A 25 -39.35 -3.84 -0.89
CA LYS A 25 -38.19 -4.28 -0.11
C LYS A 25 -38.09 -5.80 -0.03
N GLU A 26 -39.22 -6.49 0.05
CA GLU A 26 -39.25 -7.96 0.05
C GLU A 26 -38.89 -8.52 -1.33
N ILE A 27 -39.47 -7.97 -2.41
CA ILE A 27 -39.17 -8.38 -3.80
C ILE A 27 -37.72 -8.04 -4.18
N CYS A 28 -37.19 -6.91 -3.70
CA CYS A 28 -35.84 -6.46 -3.94
C CYS A 28 -34.87 -6.82 -2.81
N ALA A 29 -35.25 -7.74 -1.90
CA ALA A 29 -34.34 -8.25 -0.90
C ALA A 29 -33.11 -8.82 -1.62
N PRO A 30 -31.88 -8.54 -1.16
CA PRO A 30 -30.68 -9.12 -1.77
C PRO A 30 -30.83 -10.63 -1.84
N ASP A 31 -30.57 -11.21 -3.02
CA ASP A 31 -30.51 -12.65 -3.14
C ASP A 31 -29.45 -13.16 -2.13
N PRO A 32 -29.73 -14.20 -1.33
CA PRO A 32 -28.72 -14.84 -0.50
C PRO A 32 -27.40 -15.16 -1.26
N LEU A 33 -27.48 -15.40 -2.58
CA LEU A 33 -26.33 -15.52 -3.48
C LEU A 33 -25.51 -14.22 -3.60
N ASP A 34 -26.17 -13.06 -3.68
CA ASP A 34 -25.51 -11.75 -3.75
C ASP A 34 -24.78 -11.41 -2.45
N GLU A 35 -25.37 -11.76 -1.30
CA GLU A 35 -24.71 -11.58 0.02
C GLU A 35 -23.45 -12.43 0.14
N CYS A 36 -23.53 -13.70 -0.25
CA CYS A 36 -22.40 -14.63 -0.26
C CYS A 36 -21.29 -14.15 -1.20
N TYR A 37 -21.65 -13.68 -2.40
CA TYR A 37 -20.73 -13.10 -3.36
C TYR A 37 -20.03 -11.85 -2.81
N GLU A 38 -20.75 -10.93 -2.18
CA GLU A 38 -20.16 -9.72 -1.60
C GLU A 38 -19.25 -10.02 -0.40
N GLU A 39 -19.58 -11.01 0.44
CA GLU A 39 -18.68 -11.51 1.49
C GLU A 39 -17.38 -12.04 0.88
N TYR A 40 -17.48 -12.91 -0.12
CA TYR A 40 -16.32 -13.48 -0.80
C TYR A 40 -15.47 -12.42 -1.52
N LYS A 41 -16.10 -11.45 -2.16
CA LYS A 41 -15.43 -10.32 -2.82
C LYS A 41 -14.65 -9.45 -1.85
N ARG A 42 -15.19 -9.20 -0.64
CA ARG A 42 -14.46 -8.49 0.43
C ARG A 42 -13.23 -9.28 0.88
N LEU A 43 -13.38 -10.58 1.05
CA LEU A 43 -12.28 -11.48 1.41
C LEU A 43 -11.17 -11.48 0.35
N LEU A 44 -11.51 -11.52 -0.95
CA LEU A 44 -10.53 -11.43 -2.04
C LEU A 44 -9.78 -10.09 -2.05
N LYS A 45 -10.46 -8.98 -1.71
CA LYS A 45 -9.82 -7.65 -1.65
C LYS A 45 -8.87 -7.51 -0.46
N ALA A 46 -9.18 -8.15 0.66
CA ALA A 46 -8.41 -8.03 1.90
C ALA A 46 -8.28 -9.39 2.62
N PRO A 47 -7.47 -10.31 2.08
CA PRO A 47 -7.34 -11.68 2.62
C PRO A 47 -6.55 -11.74 3.94
N VAL A 48 -5.87 -10.66 4.33
CA VAL A 48 -5.10 -10.58 5.58
C VAL A 48 -5.71 -9.54 6.50
N GLN A 49 -6.24 -10.00 7.64
CA GLN A 49 -6.76 -9.15 8.70
C GLN A 49 -5.65 -8.73 9.66
N LYS A 50 -5.66 -7.46 10.07
CA LYS A 50 -4.69 -6.91 11.02
C LYS A 50 -4.76 -7.65 12.36
N GLY A 51 -3.62 -8.02 12.93
CA GLY A 51 -3.54 -8.71 14.22
C GLY A 51 -4.00 -10.17 14.20
N LYS A 52 -4.34 -10.73 13.02
CA LYS A 52 -4.59 -12.17 12.85
C LYS A 52 -3.35 -12.82 12.25
N SER A 53 -3.01 -14.01 12.75
CA SER A 53 -1.94 -14.82 12.16
C SER A 53 -2.30 -15.28 10.76
N MET A 54 -1.30 -15.60 9.95
CA MET A 54 -1.49 -16.10 8.60
C MET A 54 -2.27 -17.42 8.58
N LYS A 55 -2.06 -18.29 9.58
CA LYS A 55 -2.83 -19.52 9.76
C LYS A 55 -4.32 -19.22 10.02
N SER A 56 -4.62 -18.21 10.83
CA SER A 56 -6.01 -17.79 11.08
C SER A 56 -6.66 -17.18 9.84
N ASN A 57 -5.92 -16.33 9.11
CA ASN A 57 -6.40 -15.74 7.85
C ASN A 57 -6.67 -16.82 6.79
N TRP A 58 -5.78 -17.80 6.67
CA TRP A 58 -5.96 -18.95 5.79
C TRP A 58 -7.19 -19.80 6.17
N ALA A 59 -7.34 -20.14 7.45
CA ALA A 59 -8.49 -20.92 7.91
C ALA A 59 -9.81 -20.20 7.62
N TYR A 60 -9.87 -18.89 7.88
CA TYR A 60 -11.04 -18.08 7.55
C TYR A 60 -11.30 -18.07 6.04
N PHE A 61 -10.28 -17.84 5.22
CA PHE A 61 -10.40 -17.86 3.77
C PHE A 61 -10.96 -19.20 3.26
N LYS A 62 -10.38 -20.32 3.72
CA LYS A 62 -10.79 -21.67 3.35
C LYS A 62 -12.26 -21.93 3.71
N THR A 63 -12.69 -21.51 4.90
CA THR A 63 -14.09 -21.68 5.34
C THR A 63 -15.06 -20.92 4.44
N ILE A 64 -14.80 -19.64 4.18
CA ILE A 64 -15.69 -18.83 3.33
C ILE A 64 -15.67 -19.35 1.89
N HIS A 65 -14.51 -19.69 1.33
CA HIS A 65 -14.42 -20.27 -0.01
C HIS A 65 -15.22 -21.58 -0.11
N ASN A 66 -15.06 -22.49 0.85
CA ASN A 66 -15.79 -23.76 0.83
C ASN A 66 -17.31 -23.58 0.95
N ARG A 67 -17.77 -22.61 1.74
CA ARG A 67 -19.20 -22.25 1.83
C ARG A 67 -19.74 -21.78 0.47
N ASN A 68 -18.98 -20.94 -0.23
CA ASN A 68 -19.43 -20.34 -1.49
C ASN A 68 -19.33 -21.29 -2.71
N PHE A 69 -18.35 -22.19 -2.74
CA PHE A 69 -18.02 -22.97 -3.95
C PHE A 69 -18.13 -24.49 -3.76
N ASN A 70 -18.07 -25.00 -2.52
CA ASN A 70 -17.97 -26.44 -2.27
C ASN A 70 -19.16 -27.02 -1.48
N GLN A 71 -20.12 -26.20 -1.04
CA GLN A 71 -21.22 -26.65 -0.18
C GLN A 71 -22.19 -27.58 -0.94
N ASP A 72 -22.61 -27.18 -2.15
CA ASP A 72 -23.53 -27.95 -3.00
C ASP A 72 -22.85 -28.57 -4.23
N ALA A 73 -21.54 -28.36 -4.39
CA ALA A 73 -20.77 -28.92 -5.51
C ALA A 73 -20.56 -30.43 -5.36
N SER A 74 -20.66 -31.14 -6.48
CA SER A 74 -20.24 -32.54 -6.60
C SER A 74 -18.76 -32.68 -6.20
N LYS A 75 -18.33 -33.88 -5.78
CA LYS A 75 -16.92 -34.09 -5.40
C LYS A 75 -15.93 -33.74 -6.53
N GLU A 76 -16.37 -33.84 -7.78
CA GLU A 76 -15.56 -33.58 -8.98
C GLU A 76 -15.45 -32.08 -9.28
N ASP A 77 -16.50 -31.31 -8.98
CA ASP A 77 -16.53 -29.85 -9.18
C ASP A 77 -15.87 -29.07 -8.04
N ARG A 78 -15.64 -29.73 -6.89
CA ARG A 78 -14.99 -29.10 -5.73
C ARG A 78 -13.55 -28.72 -6.05
N MET A 79 -13.21 -27.47 -5.78
CA MET A 79 -11.84 -27.00 -5.93
C MET A 79 -10.93 -27.75 -4.94
N LYS A 80 -9.83 -28.32 -5.45
CA LYS A 80 -8.86 -29.02 -4.60
C LYS A 80 -8.27 -28.05 -3.58
N GLU A 81 -7.95 -28.54 -2.39
CA GLU A 81 -7.41 -27.69 -1.32
C GLU A 81 -6.17 -26.90 -1.78
N THR A 82 -5.32 -27.53 -2.59
CA THR A 82 -4.15 -26.90 -3.21
C THR A 82 -4.49 -25.71 -4.10
N ASP A 83 -5.62 -25.76 -4.81
CA ASP A 83 -6.08 -24.67 -5.67
C ASP A 83 -6.69 -23.54 -4.84
N VAL A 84 -7.41 -23.88 -3.75
CA VAL A 84 -7.92 -22.88 -2.79
C VAL A 84 -6.77 -22.12 -2.15
N PHE A 85 -5.72 -22.84 -1.75
CA PHE A 85 -4.50 -22.25 -1.20
C PHE A 85 -3.76 -21.39 -2.23
N ARG A 86 -3.71 -21.83 -3.50
CA ARG A 86 -3.16 -21.01 -4.59
C ARG A 86 -3.94 -19.71 -4.78
N THR A 87 -5.26 -19.75 -4.65
CA THR A 87 -6.13 -18.57 -4.75
C THR A 87 -5.86 -17.61 -3.59
N PHE A 88 -5.81 -18.13 -2.36
CA PHE A 88 -5.45 -17.35 -1.18
C PHE A 88 -4.10 -16.63 -1.35
N THR A 89 -3.05 -17.36 -1.74
CA THR A 89 -1.71 -16.79 -1.91
C THR A 89 -1.65 -15.75 -3.03
N TRP A 90 -2.42 -15.91 -4.11
CA TRP A 90 -2.49 -14.90 -5.18
C TRP A 90 -3.11 -13.58 -4.70
N GLN A 91 -4.13 -13.64 -3.85
CA GLN A 91 -4.78 -12.41 -3.35
C GLN A 91 -3.94 -11.66 -2.31
N LEU A 92 -2.85 -12.24 -1.82
CA LEU A 92 -2.02 -11.59 -0.81
C LEU A 92 -1.38 -10.29 -1.34
N PRO A 93 -1.20 -9.28 -0.46
CA PRO A 93 -0.53 -8.03 -0.82
C PRO A 93 0.86 -8.22 -1.43
N LYS A 94 1.33 -7.21 -2.19
CA LYS A 94 2.64 -7.26 -2.89
C LYS A 94 3.81 -7.61 -1.98
N ALA A 95 3.76 -7.24 -0.69
CA ALA A 95 4.79 -7.53 0.31
C ALA A 95 5.08 -9.04 0.45
N TYR A 96 4.09 -9.91 0.20
CA TYR A 96 4.22 -11.36 0.34
C TYR A 96 4.77 -12.05 -0.91
N LYS A 97 4.90 -11.34 -2.04
CA LYS A 97 5.25 -11.96 -3.34
C LYS A 97 6.58 -12.71 -3.33
N ALA A 98 7.60 -12.17 -2.66
CA ALA A 98 8.91 -12.82 -2.59
C ALA A 98 8.82 -14.18 -1.88
N ALA A 99 8.18 -14.23 -0.72
CA ALA A 99 7.95 -15.45 0.03
C ALA A 99 7.12 -16.49 -0.75
N ILE A 100 6.10 -16.04 -1.50
CA ILE A 100 5.29 -16.94 -2.35
C ILE A 100 6.14 -17.53 -3.48
N LEU A 101 6.99 -16.72 -4.12
CA LEU A 101 7.86 -17.20 -5.19
C LEU A 101 8.92 -18.18 -4.67
N GLU A 102 9.50 -17.90 -3.49
CA GLU A 102 10.41 -18.81 -2.81
C GLU A 102 9.75 -20.16 -2.51
N SER A 103 8.57 -20.14 -1.88
CA SER A 103 7.78 -21.35 -1.61
C SER A 103 7.53 -22.18 -2.88
N ARG A 104 7.22 -21.53 -4.00
CA ARG A 104 7.00 -22.21 -5.30
C ARG A 104 8.27 -22.82 -5.87
N ARG A 105 9.40 -22.11 -5.82
CA ARG A 105 10.70 -22.62 -6.31
C ARG A 105 11.14 -23.84 -5.53
N GLU A 106 11.00 -23.76 -4.21
CA GLU A 106 11.43 -24.81 -3.28
C GLU A 106 10.37 -25.88 -3.04
N LYS A 107 9.20 -25.78 -3.68
CA LYS A 107 8.07 -26.71 -3.58
C LYS A 107 7.64 -26.98 -2.12
N TYR A 108 7.51 -25.91 -1.34
CA TYR A 108 7.11 -26.01 0.06
C TYR A 108 5.67 -26.50 0.22
N THR A 109 5.41 -27.20 1.33
CA THR A 109 4.06 -27.55 1.76
C THR A 109 3.27 -26.30 2.16
N GLU A 110 1.95 -26.41 2.26
CA GLU A 110 1.10 -25.30 2.71
C GLU A 110 1.51 -24.81 4.11
N ALA A 111 1.78 -25.74 5.04
CA ALA A 111 2.22 -25.42 6.39
C ALA A 111 3.53 -24.61 6.39
N LYS A 112 4.54 -25.07 5.66
CA LYS A 112 5.84 -24.37 5.56
C LYS A 112 5.70 -23.02 4.86
N THR A 113 4.81 -22.92 3.89
CA THR A 113 4.48 -21.65 3.22
C THR A 113 3.82 -20.67 4.17
N LEU A 114 2.87 -21.12 5.00
CA LEU A 114 2.21 -20.29 6.00
C LEU A 114 3.21 -19.76 7.06
N GLU A 115 4.18 -20.58 7.48
CA GLU A 115 5.25 -20.14 8.38
C GLU A 115 6.11 -19.04 7.75
N LEU A 116 6.47 -19.17 6.47
CA LEU A 116 7.23 -18.15 5.76
C LEU A 116 6.43 -16.85 5.61
N LEU A 117 5.15 -16.95 5.24
CA LEU A 117 4.25 -15.80 5.14
C LEU A 117 4.02 -15.12 6.50
N GLU A 118 3.99 -15.89 7.59
CA GLU A 118 3.87 -15.33 8.95
C GLU A 118 5.08 -14.47 9.31
N LYS A 119 6.30 -14.88 8.93
CA LYS A 119 7.50 -14.05 9.11
C LYS A 119 7.37 -12.71 8.39
N VAL A 120 6.90 -12.73 7.13
CA VAL A 120 6.64 -11.51 6.37
C VAL A 120 5.59 -10.63 7.05
N ARG A 121 4.50 -11.23 7.54
CA ARG A 121 3.44 -10.49 8.26
C ARG A 121 3.99 -9.75 9.46
N ILE A 122 4.81 -10.41 10.28
CA ILE A 122 5.44 -9.83 11.47
C ILE A 122 6.33 -8.64 11.07
N SER A 123 7.16 -8.79 10.03
CA SER A 123 8.01 -7.70 9.53
C SER A 123 7.21 -6.49 9.04
N VAL A 124 6.12 -6.74 8.30
CA VAL A 124 5.24 -5.67 7.78
C VAL A 124 4.52 -4.93 8.92
N GLU A 125 4.10 -5.65 9.97
CA GLU A 125 3.47 -5.04 11.14
C GLU A 125 4.45 -4.22 11.98
N SER A 126 5.72 -4.64 12.11
CA SER A 126 6.75 -3.89 12.82
C SER A 126 7.11 -2.58 12.10
N GLU A 127 7.29 -2.61 10.77
CA GLU A 127 7.60 -1.41 9.97
C GLU A 127 6.48 -0.35 10.01
N GLY A 128 5.23 -0.77 10.25
CA GLY A 128 4.09 0.12 10.43
C GLY A 128 4.10 0.89 11.76
N ASN A 129 4.76 0.36 12.79
CA ASN A 129 4.85 0.98 14.12
C ASN A 129 6.06 1.94 14.25
N ASP A 130 7.12 1.74 13.45
CA ASP A 130 8.32 2.59 13.53
C ASP A 130 8.14 4.00 12.97
N LYS A 131 7.04 4.27 12.25
CA LYS A 131 6.72 5.63 11.76
C LYS A 131 6.34 6.62 12.87
N ASN A 132 6.28 6.17 14.13
CA ASN A 132 6.17 7.04 15.31
C ASN A 132 7.51 7.38 15.98
N THR A 133 8.65 6.95 15.44
CA THR A 133 9.90 7.65 15.73
C THR A 133 9.91 8.94 14.91
N LYS A 134 9.23 9.98 15.42
CA LYS A 134 9.68 11.35 15.24
C LYS A 134 11.16 11.30 15.57
N GLY A 135 12.01 11.32 14.54
CA GLY A 135 13.45 11.17 14.69
C GLY A 135 13.89 12.02 15.86
N ASP A 136 14.67 11.41 16.76
CA ASP A 136 15.26 12.06 17.91
C ASP A 136 15.99 13.31 17.41
N ARG A 137 15.25 14.43 17.35
CA ARG A 137 15.83 15.70 17.00
C ARG A 137 16.84 15.94 18.10
N PRO A 138 18.13 16.13 17.76
CA PRO A 138 19.15 16.31 18.77
C PRO A 138 18.69 17.39 19.75
N LYS A 139 18.47 17.02 21.03
CA LYS A 139 18.12 17.97 22.10
C LYS A 139 19.25 18.98 22.37
N VAL A 140 20.41 18.74 21.77
CA VAL A 140 21.57 19.64 21.80
C VAL A 140 21.23 20.98 21.13
N LYS A 141 21.77 22.06 21.71
CA LYS A 141 21.78 23.37 21.06
C LYS A 141 22.83 23.34 19.95
N CYS A 142 22.47 23.81 18.77
CA CYS A 142 23.42 24.03 17.70
C CYS A 142 24.44 25.09 18.11
N THR A 143 25.74 24.81 17.99
CA THR A 143 26.80 25.77 18.34
C THR A 143 26.91 26.94 17.36
N ASN A 144 26.29 26.86 16.17
CA ASN A 144 26.33 27.93 15.17
C ASN A 144 25.17 28.94 15.28
N CYS A 145 24.01 28.56 15.83
CA CYS A 145 22.85 29.46 15.91
C CYS A 145 22.09 29.38 17.23
N GLU A 146 22.59 28.57 18.17
CA GLU A 146 22.06 28.35 19.52
C GLU A 146 20.63 27.78 19.59
N LYS A 147 20.00 27.51 18.44
CA LYS A 147 18.69 26.87 18.33
C LYS A 147 18.81 25.35 18.49
N LYS A 148 17.83 24.74 19.18
CA LYS A 148 17.75 23.29 19.38
C LYS A 148 17.17 22.58 18.15
N GLY A 149 17.41 21.27 18.06
CA GLY A 149 16.72 20.39 17.10
C GLY A 149 17.47 20.11 15.80
N HIS A 150 18.74 20.49 15.69
CA HIS A 150 19.67 20.13 14.62
C HIS A 150 21.12 20.20 15.11
N LEU A 151 22.04 19.51 14.44
CA LEU A 151 23.49 19.61 14.71
C LEU A 151 24.10 20.82 14.01
N ALA A 152 25.28 21.25 14.48
CA ALA A 152 26.01 22.37 13.88
C ALA A 152 26.33 22.16 12.38
N ALA A 153 26.53 20.91 11.97
CA ALA A 153 26.78 20.52 10.58
C ALA A 153 25.58 20.81 9.65
N ASP A 154 24.35 20.67 10.17
CA ASP A 154 23.10 20.82 9.41
C ASP A 154 22.51 22.24 9.52
N CYS A 155 23.29 23.18 10.06
CA CYS A 155 22.82 24.53 10.34
C CYS A 155 22.69 25.37 9.07
N TRP A 156 21.48 25.82 8.76
CA TRP A 156 21.19 26.62 7.56
C TRP A 156 21.98 27.94 7.51
N SER A 157 22.35 28.53 8.66
CA SER A 157 23.12 29.78 8.70
C SER A 157 24.50 29.65 8.04
N ARG A 158 25.13 28.47 8.04
CA ARG A 158 26.38 28.21 7.29
C ARG A 158 26.18 28.11 5.79
N LYS A 159 24.97 27.77 5.33
CA LYS A 159 24.68 27.61 3.90
C LYS A 159 24.66 28.95 3.17
N LYS A 160 24.40 30.05 3.88
CA LYS A 160 24.44 31.43 3.34
C LYS A 160 25.86 32.01 3.24
N THR A 161 26.79 31.64 4.13
CA THR A 161 28.16 32.18 4.08
C THR A 161 29.03 31.50 3.03
N ASN A 162 28.74 30.24 2.69
CA ASN A 162 29.52 29.48 1.69
C ASN A 162 29.26 29.91 0.24
N SER A 163 28.08 30.44 -0.10
CA SER A 163 27.83 30.96 -1.46
C SER A 163 28.70 32.18 -1.76
N ASP A 164 28.89 33.04 -0.75
CA ASP A 164 29.57 34.31 -0.92
C ASP A 164 31.10 34.15 -0.93
N GLN A 165 31.64 33.19 -0.16
CA GLN A 165 33.06 32.82 -0.24
C GLN A 165 33.42 32.09 -1.54
N LYS A 166 32.51 31.28 -2.10
CA LYS A 166 32.73 30.62 -3.39
C LYS A 166 32.68 31.61 -4.57
N ALA A 167 31.92 32.70 -4.45
CA ALA A 167 31.90 33.79 -5.43
C ALA A 167 33.17 34.67 -5.40
N GLN A 168 33.86 34.77 -4.25
CA GLN A 168 35.11 35.51 -4.14
C GLN A 168 36.34 34.71 -4.63
N LEU A 169 36.37 33.39 -4.39
CA LEU A 169 37.44 32.52 -4.91
C LEU A 169 37.39 32.34 -6.44
N ALA A 170 36.19 32.39 -7.05
CA ALA A 170 36.04 32.28 -8.51
C ALA A 170 36.54 33.51 -9.30
N ASN A 171 36.74 34.66 -8.65
CA ASN A 171 37.19 35.90 -9.31
C ASN A 171 38.71 36.14 -9.23
N GLN A 172 39.49 35.33 -8.49
CA GLN A 172 40.96 35.45 -8.46
C GLN A 172 41.68 34.56 -9.49
N ASP A 173 41.02 33.51 -10.00
CA ASP A 173 41.63 32.58 -10.96
C ASP A 173 41.57 33.05 -12.43
N THR A 174 40.98 34.23 -12.73
CA THR A 174 40.84 34.73 -14.11
C THR A 174 41.96 35.68 -14.57
N GLN A 175 43.01 35.89 -13.77
CA GLN A 175 44.19 36.66 -14.19
C GLN A 175 45.50 35.90 -13.94
N ARG A 176 45.78 34.88 -14.75
CA ARG A 176 47.14 34.41 -15.07
C ARG A 176 47.10 33.52 -16.33
N ASN A 177 47.23 34.15 -17.49
CA ASN A 177 47.85 33.55 -18.69
C ASN A 177 49.35 33.86 -18.63
N PRO A 178 50.27 33.05 -19.20
CA PRO A 178 50.28 32.60 -20.61
C PRO A 178 50.47 31.06 -20.74
N GLY A 179 50.18 30.37 -21.83
CA GLY A 179 50.20 30.73 -23.25
C GLY A 179 51.22 29.85 -23.96
N ASP A 180 50.91 28.55 -24.15
CA ASP A 180 51.74 27.62 -24.92
C ASP A 180 50.99 27.17 -26.18
N GLY A 181 51.28 27.85 -27.29
CA GLY A 181 50.80 27.52 -28.62
C GLY A 181 51.97 27.29 -29.57
N LYS A 182 52.39 26.03 -29.72
CA LYS A 182 53.22 25.61 -30.87
C LYS A 182 52.31 25.44 -32.08
N SER A 183 52.65 26.09 -33.20
CA SER A 183 52.85 25.49 -34.54
C SER A 183 52.78 26.55 -35.65
N GLY A 184 53.81 26.60 -36.51
CA GLY A 184 53.65 27.17 -37.85
C GLY A 184 54.90 27.78 -38.50
N GLY A 185 55.65 26.97 -39.26
CA GLY A 185 55.99 27.32 -40.66
C GLY A 185 57.24 28.17 -40.98
N ARG A 186 58.18 27.49 -41.67
CA ARG A 186 58.63 27.77 -43.06
C ARG A 186 59.83 28.71 -43.34
N GLU A 187 60.93 28.04 -43.72
CA GLU A 187 61.89 28.26 -44.83
C GLU A 187 62.75 29.54 -44.99
N LYS A 188 64.01 29.26 -45.38
CA LYS A 188 64.95 29.98 -46.28
C LYS A 188 65.70 31.20 -45.73
N HIS A 189 67.01 31.03 -45.49
CA HIS A 189 68.08 31.36 -46.45
C HIS A 189 69.40 30.71 -46.03
#